data_AF-X0RSJ6-F1
#
_entry.id   AF-X0RSJ6-F1
#
_cell.length_a   1.000
_cell.length_b   1.000
_cell.length_c   1.000
_cell.angle_alpha   90.00
_cell.angle_beta   90.00
_cell.angle_gamma   90.00
#
_symmetry.space_group_name_H-M   'P 1'
#
loop_
_entity.id
_entity.type
_entity.pdbx_description
1 polymer ?
#
loop_
_entity_poly.entity_id
_entity_poly.type
_entity_poly.pdbx_seq_one_letter_code
_entity_poly.pdbx_strand_id
1 'polypeptide(L)' 'NMTFEVVENGVSRQFKEVHVQRGYTLEELSQMLNDASFEVVHIFHAYKFRKPTRRSDRVFFVARRMPDE' A
#
# COMPACT_ATOMS: atom_id res chain seq x y z
N ASN A 1 5.68 1.50 18.35
CA ASN A 1 4.78 1.96 19.44
C ASN A 1 4.50 3.43 19.25
N MET A 2 3.29 3.77 18.81
CA MET A 2 2.84 5.15 18.69
C MET A 2 1.96 5.49 19.88
N THR A 3 2.24 6.61 20.54
CA THR A 3 1.40 7.13 21.63
C THR A 3 0.67 8.35 21.11
N PHE A 4 -0.64 8.38 21.27
CA PHE A 4 -1.50 9.46 20.83
C PHE A 4 -2.17 10.10 22.04
N GLU A 5 -2.31 11.41 21.99
CA GLU A 5 -3.13 12.20 22.90
C GLU A 5 -4.16 12.92 22.06
N VAL A 6 -5.43 12.81 22.45
CA VAL A 6 -6.52 13.51 21.78
C VAL A 6 -7.39 14.19 22.83
N VAL A 7 -7.88 15.37 22.48
CA VAL A 7 -8.83 16.11 23.29
C VAL A 7 -10.21 15.96 22.66
N GLU A 8 -11.11 15.30 23.37
CA GLU A 8 -12.50 15.09 22.95
C GLU A 8 -13.42 15.67 24.03
N ASN A 9 -14.31 16.60 23.65
CA ASN A 9 -15.21 17.30 24.57
C ASN A 9 -14.50 17.97 25.77
N GLY A 10 -13.28 18.48 25.54
CA GLY A 10 -12.48 19.15 26.59
C GLY A 10 -11.78 18.18 27.56
N VAL A 11 -11.88 16.87 27.36
CA VAL A 11 -11.16 15.86 28.14
C VAL A 11 -10.03 15.29 27.29
N SER A 12 -8.83 15.24 27.87
CA SER A 12 -7.69 14.55 27.22
C SER A 12 -7.77 13.05 27.47
N ARG A 13 -7.61 12.26 26.42
CA ARG A 13 -7.36 10.82 26.51
C ARG A 13 -6.05 10.47 25.81
N GLN A 14 -5.24 9.65 26.47
CA GLN A 14 -4.04 9.07 25.89
C GLN A 14 -4.29 7.60 25.56
N PHE A 15 -3.81 7.15 24.41
CA PHE A 15 -3.86 5.74 24.03
C PHE A 15 -2.62 5.37 23.20
N LYS A 16 -2.34 4.07 23.15
CA LYS A 16 -1.15 3.53 22.49
C LYS A 16 -1.55 2.55 21.40
N GLU A 17 -0.92 2.67 20.25
CA GLU A 17 -1.10 1.75 19.13
C GLU A 17 0.22 1.06 18.76
N VAL A 18 0.09 -0.20 18.32
CA VAL A 18 1.19 -1.02 17.80
C VAL A 18 0.79 -1.50 16.42
N HIS A 19 1.56 -1.09 15.41
CA HIS A 19 1.34 -1.42 14.00
C HIS A 19 2.59 -2.07 13.43
N VAL A 20 2.41 -3.11 12.62
CA VAL A 20 3.49 -3.79 11.90
C VAL A 20 3.18 -3.73 10.41
N GLN A 21 4.14 -3.29 9.62
CA GLN A 21 4.04 -3.22 8.17
C GLN A 21 5.30 -3.81 7.54
N ARG A 22 5.13 -4.47 6.39
CA ARG A 22 6.24 -4.94 5.56
C ARG A 22 6.14 -4.29 4.18
N GLY A 23 7.13 -3.49 3.85
CA GLY A 23 7.28 -2.93 2.51
C GLY A 23 7.95 -3.95 1.60
N TYR A 24 7.21 -4.48 0.64
CA TYR A 24 7.74 -5.34 -0.43
C TYR A 24 8.20 -4.48 -1.62
N THR A 25 9.10 -5.00 -2.43
CA THR A 25 9.49 -4.34 -3.67
C THR A 25 8.38 -4.45 -4.72
N LEU A 26 8.46 -3.62 -5.76
CA LEU A 26 7.48 -3.69 -6.86
C LEU A 26 7.57 -5.03 -7.59
N GLU A 27 8.78 -5.59 -7.69
CA GLU A 27 9.06 -6.87 -8.31
C GLU A 27 8.43 -8.03 -7.51
N GLU A 28 8.62 -8.04 -6.18
CA GLU A 28 7.99 -9.05 -5.30
C GLU A 28 6.47 -9.04 -5.44
N LEU A 29 5.84 -7.85 -5.38
CA LEU A 29 4.39 -7.72 -5.52
C LEU A 29 3.90 -8.11 -6.92
N SER A 30 4.67 -7.79 -7.97
CA SER A 30 4.33 -8.16 -9.34
C SER A 30 4.40 -9.68 -9.55
N GLN A 31 5.38 -10.34 -8.95
CA GLN A 31 5.48 -11.81 -9.00
C GLN A 31 4.31 -12.47 -8.25
N MET A 32 3.96 -11.98 -7.06
CA MET A 32 2.81 -12.49 -6.29
C MET A 32 1.49 -12.34 -7.07
N LEU A 33 1.31 -11.26 -7.83
CA LEU A 33 0.16 -11.09 -8.71
C LEU A 33 0.17 -12.11 -9.85
N ASN A 34 1.34 -12.33 -10.48
CA ASN A 34 1.49 -13.32 -11.53
C ASN A 34 1.17 -14.75 -11.06
N ASP A 35 1.72 -15.14 -9.91
CA ASP A 35 1.47 -16.44 -9.27
C ASP A 35 -0.02 -16.66 -8.93
N ALA A 36 -0.75 -15.56 -8.69
CA ALA A 36 -2.18 -15.55 -8.45
C ALA A 36 -3.03 -15.47 -9.74
N SER A 37 -2.44 -15.69 -10.91
CA SER A 37 -3.10 -15.61 -12.22
C SER A 37 -3.56 -14.19 -12.61
N PHE A 38 -2.83 -13.16 -12.19
CA PHE A 38 -3.04 -11.78 -12.63
C PHE A 38 -1.85 -11.24 -13.41
N GLU A 39 -2.12 -10.52 -14.49
CA GLU A 39 -1.10 -9.68 -15.15
C GLU A 39 -1.13 -8.27 -14.56
N VAL A 40 0.05 -7.68 -14.35
CA VAL A 40 0.18 -6.27 -13.94
C VAL A 40 0.02 -5.39 -15.17
N VAL A 41 -1.09 -4.66 -15.24
CA VAL A 41 -1.38 -3.73 -16.36
C VAL A 41 -0.63 -2.42 -16.15
N HIS A 42 -0.73 -1.84 -14.96
CA HIS A 42 -0.04 -0.60 -14.59
C HIS A 42 0.37 -0.55 -13.13
N ILE A 43 1.45 0.17 -12.86
CA ILE A 43 1.83 0.62 -11.52
C ILE A 43 1.95 2.14 -11.57
N PHE A 44 1.20 2.83 -10.72
CA PHE A 44 1.14 4.28 -10.69
C PHE A 44 1.71 4.85 -9.40
N HIS A 45 2.34 6.02 -9.50
CA HIS A 45 2.55 6.89 -8.34
C HIS A 45 1.18 7.30 -7.78
N ALA A 46 1.02 7.26 -6.46
CA ALA A 46 -0.27 7.54 -5.83
C ALA A 46 -0.91 8.85 -6.32
N TYR A 47 -2.19 8.77 -6.67
CA TYR A 47 -3.02 9.88 -7.16
C TYR A 47 -2.52 10.55 -8.45
N LYS A 48 -1.66 9.89 -9.25
CA LYS A 48 -1.19 10.38 -10.56
C LYS A 48 -1.21 9.25 -11.58
N PHE A 49 -1.52 9.57 -12.84
CA PHE A 49 -1.39 8.61 -13.95
C PHE A 49 0.04 8.55 -14.51
N ARG A 50 1.04 8.47 -13.63
CA ARG A 50 2.46 8.38 -14.01
C ARG A 50 3.11 7.22 -13.27
N LYS A 51 4.15 6.63 -13.86
CA LYS A 51 4.94 5.56 -13.22
C LYS A 51 5.54 6.04 -11.88
N PRO A 52 5.70 5.15 -10.90
CA PRO A 52 6.42 5.48 -9.67
C PRO A 52 7.89 5.77 -9.97
N THR A 53 8.48 6.55 -9.08
CA THR A 53 9.92 6.85 -9.02
C THR A 53 10.49 6.33 -7.71
N ARG A 54 11.83 6.36 -7.57
CA ARG A 54 12.53 6.04 -6.31
C ARG A 54 12.08 6.86 -5.09
N ARG A 55 11.35 7.96 -5.28
CA ARG A 55 10.82 8.82 -4.20
C ARG A 55 9.31 8.69 -4.02
N SER A 56 8.71 7.59 -4.48
CA SER A 56 7.26 7.38 -4.32
C SER A 56 6.99 6.71 -2.99
N ASP A 57 6.25 7.38 -2.12
CA ASP A 57 5.88 6.84 -0.80
C ASP A 57 4.73 5.83 -0.89
N ARG A 58 3.94 5.89 -1.96
CA ARG A 58 2.83 4.99 -2.23
C ARG A 58 2.67 4.75 -3.73
N VAL A 59 2.29 3.52 -4.07
CA VAL A 59 1.98 3.11 -5.43
C VAL A 59 0.60 2.45 -5.50
N PHE A 60 -0.03 2.51 -6.67
CA PHE A 60 -1.26 1.79 -6.97
C PHE A 60 -1.00 0.78 -8.09
N PHE A 61 -1.37 -0.47 -7.85
CA PHE A 61 -1.34 -1.53 -8.86
C PHE A 61 -2.69 -1.61 -9.55
N VAL A 62 -2.68 -1.74 -10.86
CA VAL A 62 -3.83 -2.14 -11.68
C VAL A 62 -3.48 -3.48 -12.28
N ALA A 63 -4.24 -4.50 -11.93
CA ALA A 63 -4.03 -5.87 -12.38
C ALA A 63 -5.30 -6.42 -13.02
N ARG A 64 -5.14 -7.32 -14.00
CA ARG A 64 -6.23 -8.00 -14.68
C ARG A 64 -6.05 -9.50 -14.52
N ARG A 65 -7.14 -10.21 -14.19
CA ARG A 65 -7.13 -11.67 -14.13
C ARG A 65 -6.85 -12.21 -15.53
N MET A 66 -5.86 -13.08 -15.65
CA MET A 66 -5.57 -13.78 -16.88
C MET A 66 -6.69 -14.80 -17.16
N PRO A 67 -7.02 -15.08 -18.43
CA PRO A 67 -7.96 -16.15 -18.75
C PRO A 67 -7.51 -17.46 -18.09
N ASP A 68 -8.48 -18.25 -17.63
CA ASP A 68 -8.20 -19.63 -17.24
C ASP A 68 -7.84 -20.41 -18.53
N GLU A 69 -6.78 -21.22 -18.50
CA GLU A 69 -6.45 -22.16 -19.59
C GLU A 69 -7.51 -23.26 -19.76
#